data_AF-A0A8D0BTJ5-F1
#
_entry.id   AF-A0A8D0BTJ5-F1
#
_cell.length_a   1.000
_cell.length_b   1.000
_cell.length_c   1.000
_cell.angle_alpha   90.00
_cell.angle_beta   90.00
_cell.angle_gamma   90.00
#
_symmetry.space_group_name_H-M   'P 1'
#
loop_
_entity.id
_entity.type
_entity.pdbx_description
1 polymer ?
#
loop_
_entity_poly.entity_id
_entity_poly.type
_entity_poly.pdbx_seq_one_letter_code
_entity_poly.pdbx_strand_id
1 'polypeptide(L)'
;MAKEKKKEKKKEKKKKSSSQLSKEPRTYFPEALLAYQIQIKEEVIDELLREIKTLEAKNDKYKERNQHLKEEQIGHMRALLTKLREQEKQLEKIEVVTRDDVERAMKEKWQYVKDQEKLIKDMRCQIHYIEQKVLQKQAEVDYWLAYKNVGSAEHAKQIENLEQDIKQLKENLEEMTEFFRVAFEETKEKIDKNTLKQMEQKKEWATENAVKHIDKISRREIKEYEWLKEEVAAYRKEVTDLEDSVHELEKENIYLINKLFSRKLQFLKVPRKLFLTQGAGLHIPGEDWKEASQDASAGKTLSASNVSSISEIVVTVEDPDRKDLEAEKELIDDKLEVVYVRDRSGSTALPPILYEDVNDFKEYEELGPLEVKLMSIVGQAMPIHEDIRKMPSNIQFEDSYDSTKPLNHITYRMIKSVFP
;
A
#
# COMPACT_ATOMS: atom_id res chain seq x y z
N MET A 1 -25.54 -39.51 -90.66
CA MET A 1 -26.89 -40.09 -90.82
C MET A 1 -26.87 -41.10 -91.97
N ALA A 2 -27.75 -42.11 -91.97
CA ALA A 2 -27.71 -43.21 -92.95
C ALA A 2 -29.10 -43.60 -93.48
N LYS A 3 -29.16 -43.87 -94.80
CA LYS A 3 -30.11 -44.66 -95.61
C LYS A 3 -29.66 -44.44 -97.07
N GLU A 4 -29.18 -45.45 -97.81
CA GLU A 4 -29.96 -46.49 -98.49
C GLU A 4 -31.03 -45.93 -99.45
N LYS A 5 -31.28 -46.45 -100.66
CA LYS A 5 -30.66 -47.36 -101.66
C LYS A 5 -31.82 -47.78 -102.59
N LYS A 6 -31.55 -48.16 -103.84
CA LYS A 6 -32.54 -48.68 -104.84
C LYS A 6 -33.53 -47.59 -105.34
N LYS A 7 -34.21 -47.75 -106.49
CA LYS A 7 -34.39 -48.93 -107.37
C LYS A 7 -34.42 -48.54 -108.86
N GLU A 8 -34.39 -49.56 -109.73
CA GLU A 8 -34.16 -49.47 -111.17
C GLU A 8 -35.42 -49.80 -112.02
N LYS A 9 -35.36 -49.50 -113.34
CA LYS A 9 -36.07 -50.14 -114.48
C LYS A 9 -37.56 -49.84 -114.81
N LYS A 10 -37.75 -49.27 -116.04
CA LYS A 10 -38.73 -49.64 -117.11
C LYS A 10 -40.23 -49.31 -116.82
N LYS A 11 -41.15 -49.07 -117.78
CA LYS A 11 -41.26 -49.01 -119.27
C LYS A 11 -42.59 -48.22 -119.58
N GLU A 12 -43.07 -47.82 -120.78
CA GLU A 12 -43.00 -48.38 -122.15
C GLU A 12 -43.59 -47.43 -123.24
N LYS A 13 -43.03 -47.43 -124.49
CA LYS A 13 -43.70 -47.35 -125.85
C LYS A 13 -44.68 -46.16 -126.19
N LYS A 14 -45.05 -45.83 -127.46
CA LYS A 14 -44.91 -46.47 -128.80
C LYS A 14 -45.14 -45.48 -129.98
N LYS A 15 -44.35 -45.59 -131.07
CA LYS A 15 -44.67 -45.74 -132.53
C LYS A 15 -43.42 -45.30 -133.34
N LYS A 16 -42.83 -46.17 -134.18
CA LYS A 16 -43.07 -46.41 -135.65
C LYS A 16 -42.77 -45.19 -136.53
N SER A 17 -42.07 -45.29 -137.69
CA SER A 17 -41.80 -46.45 -138.58
C SER A 17 -40.53 -46.31 -139.47
N SER A 18 -40.11 -47.41 -140.14
CA SER A 18 -39.43 -47.58 -141.48
C SER A 18 -38.63 -46.43 -142.12
N SER A 19 -37.52 -46.61 -142.87
CA SER A 19 -36.78 -47.77 -143.45
C SER A 19 -35.37 -47.26 -143.86
N GLN A 20 -34.27 -48.03 -144.04
CA GLN A 20 -33.91 -49.07 -145.03
C GLN A 20 -32.53 -49.64 -144.59
N LEU A 21 -32.19 -50.93 -144.79
CA LEU A 21 -31.31 -51.42 -145.89
C LEU A 21 -30.16 -50.44 -146.24
N SER A 22 -28.87 -50.76 -146.09
CA SER A 22 -28.23 -52.06 -146.36
C SER A 22 -26.77 -52.16 -145.87
N LYS A 23 -26.26 -53.41 -145.85
CA LYS A 23 -24.84 -53.83 -145.86
C LYS A 23 -23.94 -53.61 -144.64
N GLU A 24 -23.82 -54.68 -143.83
CA GLU A 24 -22.54 -55.39 -143.72
C GLU A 24 -22.20 -56.06 -145.08
N PRO A 25 -20.93 -56.27 -145.47
CA PRO A 25 -19.89 -56.75 -144.56
C PRO A 25 -18.48 -56.15 -144.76
N ARG A 26 -17.57 -56.59 -143.88
CA ARG A 26 -16.12 -56.33 -143.90
C ARG A 26 -15.79 -54.85 -143.71
N THR A 27 -15.70 -54.46 -142.43
CA THR A 27 -14.66 -53.49 -142.06
C THR A 27 -13.35 -53.94 -142.68
N TYR A 28 -12.78 -53.09 -143.51
CA TYR A 28 -11.47 -53.32 -144.10
C TYR A 28 -10.47 -53.42 -142.93
N PHE A 29 -9.49 -54.33 -142.95
CA PHE A 29 -8.59 -54.54 -141.80
C PHE A 29 -8.00 -53.22 -141.21
N PRO A 30 -7.62 -52.23 -142.03
CA PRO A 30 -7.28 -50.87 -141.58
C PRO A 30 -8.36 -50.11 -140.77
N GLU A 31 -9.66 -50.30 -140.99
CA GLU A 31 -10.72 -49.64 -140.21
C GLU A 31 -10.85 -50.21 -138.80
N ALA A 32 -10.76 -51.53 -138.65
CA ALA A 32 -10.74 -52.16 -137.33
C ALA A 32 -9.46 -51.79 -136.56
N LEU A 33 -8.33 -51.67 -137.28
CA LEU A 33 -7.06 -51.20 -136.74
C LEU A 33 -7.10 -49.70 -136.37
N LEU A 34 -7.78 -48.87 -137.16
CA LEU A 34 -8.07 -47.46 -136.83
C LEU A 34 -8.97 -47.34 -135.59
N ALA A 35 -10.04 -48.15 -135.48
CA ALA A 35 -10.91 -48.14 -134.31
C ALA A 35 -10.15 -48.54 -133.03
N TYR A 36 -9.26 -49.54 -133.11
CA TYR A 36 -8.39 -49.92 -132.00
C TYR A 36 -7.35 -48.85 -131.68
N GLN A 37 -6.77 -48.18 -132.68
CA GLN A 37 -5.90 -47.02 -132.47
C GLN A 37 -6.65 -45.86 -131.82
N ILE A 38 -7.90 -45.58 -132.23
CA ILE A 38 -8.76 -44.57 -131.61
C ILE A 38 -9.01 -44.93 -130.15
N GLN A 39 -9.41 -46.16 -129.83
CA GLN A 39 -9.61 -46.61 -128.45
C GLN A 39 -8.34 -46.43 -127.60
N ILE A 40 -7.15 -46.80 -128.10
CA ILE A 40 -5.88 -46.54 -127.39
C ILE A 40 -5.65 -45.04 -127.17
N LYS A 41 -6.01 -44.17 -128.13
CA LYS A 41 -5.91 -42.71 -127.95
C LYS A 41 -6.95 -42.18 -126.96
N GLU A 42 -8.16 -42.72 -126.94
CA GLU A 42 -9.22 -42.37 -125.99
C GLU A 42 -8.84 -42.81 -124.56
N GLU A 43 -8.33 -44.03 -124.37
CA GLU A 43 -7.82 -44.51 -123.07
C GLU A 43 -6.64 -43.66 -122.56
N VAL A 44 -5.73 -43.24 -123.45
CA VAL A 44 -4.64 -42.30 -123.12
C VAL A 44 -5.19 -40.90 -122.80
N ILE A 45 -6.20 -40.41 -123.53
CA ILE A 45 -6.87 -39.13 -123.23
C ILE A 45 -7.58 -39.20 -121.87
N ASP A 46 -8.24 -40.31 -121.52
CA ASP A 46 -8.90 -40.50 -120.23
C ASP A 46 -7.91 -40.66 -119.07
N GLU A 47 -6.71 -41.21 -119.30
CA GLU A 47 -5.63 -41.20 -118.32
C GLU A 47 -5.08 -39.77 -118.13
N LEU A 48 -4.83 -39.03 -119.22
CA LEU A 48 -4.40 -37.64 -119.16
C LEU A 48 -5.45 -36.72 -118.51
N LEU A 49 -6.74 -36.94 -118.76
CA LEU A 49 -7.85 -36.21 -118.12
C LEU A 49 -7.99 -36.57 -116.64
N ARG A 50 -7.66 -37.80 -116.23
CA ARG A 50 -7.55 -38.18 -114.82
C ARG A 50 -6.32 -37.53 -114.19
N GLU A 51 -5.17 -37.55 -114.84
CA GLU A 51 -3.95 -36.89 -114.37
C GLU A 51 -4.18 -35.39 -114.16
N ILE A 52 -4.72 -34.68 -115.17
CA ILE A 52 -5.12 -33.27 -115.10
C ILE A 52 -6.01 -33.02 -113.87
N LYS A 53 -7.07 -33.81 -113.66
CA LYS A 53 -7.93 -33.67 -112.47
C LYS A 53 -7.19 -33.90 -111.15
N THR A 54 -6.19 -34.79 -111.10
CA THR A 54 -5.33 -34.90 -109.91
C THR A 54 -4.38 -33.71 -109.75
N LEU A 55 -3.91 -33.11 -110.85
CA LEU A 55 -3.04 -31.94 -110.84
C LEU A 55 -3.80 -30.68 -110.44
N GLU A 56 -5.04 -30.50 -110.90
CA GLU A 56 -5.98 -29.47 -110.43
C GLU A 56 -6.23 -29.63 -108.93
N ALA A 57 -6.63 -30.81 -108.46
CA ALA A 57 -6.86 -31.07 -107.04
C ALA A 57 -5.60 -30.98 -106.16
N LYS A 58 -4.40 -31.15 -106.72
CA LYS A 58 -3.12 -30.84 -106.05
C LYS A 58 -2.89 -29.32 -106.00
N ASN A 59 -3.08 -28.62 -107.12
CA ASN A 59 -2.92 -27.18 -107.26
C ASN A 59 -3.84 -26.42 -106.30
N ASP A 60 -5.12 -26.81 -106.18
CA ASP A 60 -6.05 -26.18 -105.25
C ASP A 60 -5.64 -26.38 -103.79
N LYS A 61 -5.19 -27.59 -103.40
CA LYS A 61 -4.59 -27.82 -102.06
C LYS A 61 -3.33 -26.99 -101.81
N TYR A 62 -2.52 -26.72 -102.84
CA TYR A 62 -1.38 -25.80 -102.73
C TYR A 62 -1.84 -24.33 -102.60
N LYS A 63 -2.95 -23.92 -103.24
CA LYS A 63 -3.56 -22.59 -103.06
C LYS A 63 -4.09 -22.43 -101.63
N GLU A 64 -4.87 -23.39 -101.13
CA GLU A 64 -5.40 -23.41 -99.75
C GLU A 64 -4.26 -23.33 -98.72
N ARG A 65 -3.23 -24.18 -98.85
CA ARG A 65 -2.05 -24.16 -97.96
C ARG A 65 -1.30 -22.82 -98.00
N ASN A 66 -1.20 -22.20 -99.18
CA ASN A 66 -0.55 -20.89 -99.35
C ASN A 66 -1.42 -19.74 -98.82
N GLN A 67 -2.75 -19.86 -98.85
CA GLN A 67 -3.67 -18.94 -98.18
C GLN A 67 -3.51 -19.04 -96.66
N HIS A 68 -3.61 -20.23 -96.07
CA HIS A 68 -3.40 -20.42 -94.62
C HIS A 68 -2.02 -19.96 -94.15
N LEU A 69 -0.94 -20.26 -94.88
CA LEU A 69 0.40 -19.77 -94.53
C LEU A 69 0.48 -18.23 -94.54
N LYS A 70 -0.24 -17.56 -95.46
CA LYS A 70 -0.34 -16.09 -95.48
C LYS A 70 -1.20 -15.57 -94.33
N GLU A 71 -2.29 -16.26 -93.98
CA GLU A 71 -3.13 -15.91 -92.82
C GLU A 71 -2.36 -16.04 -91.50
N GLU A 72 -1.56 -17.10 -91.34
CA GLU A 72 -0.63 -17.29 -90.23
C GLU A 72 0.42 -16.18 -90.18
N GLN A 73 1.10 -15.90 -91.30
CA GLN A 73 2.08 -14.81 -91.39
C GLN A 73 1.47 -13.44 -91.05
N ILE A 74 0.27 -13.14 -91.56
CA ILE A 74 -0.47 -11.92 -91.25
C ILE A 74 -0.89 -11.90 -89.77
N GLY A 75 -1.28 -13.04 -89.19
CA GLY A 75 -1.54 -13.20 -87.76
C GLY A 75 -0.32 -12.89 -86.90
N HIS A 76 0.84 -13.46 -87.24
CA HIS A 76 2.11 -13.21 -86.57
C HIS A 76 2.55 -11.74 -86.70
N MET A 77 2.46 -11.14 -87.88
CA MET A 77 2.76 -9.70 -88.07
C MET A 77 1.82 -8.81 -87.25
N ARG A 78 0.51 -9.10 -87.21
CA ARG A 78 -0.46 -8.39 -86.35
C ARG A 78 -0.12 -8.55 -84.86
N ALA A 79 0.24 -9.75 -84.42
CA ALA A 79 0.62 -10.02 -83.03
C ALA A 79 1.92 -9.28 -82.62
N LEU A 80 2.91 -9.22 -83.51
CA LEU A 80 4.14 -8.44 -83.31
C LEU A 80 3.85 -6.94 -83.22
N LEU A 81 3.05 -6.40 -84.15
CA LEU A 81 2.65 -4.97 -84.12
C LEU A 81 1.88 -4.61 -82.85
N THR A 82 1.00 -5.49 -82.35
CA THR A 82 0.30 -5.26 -81.08
C THR A 82 1.25 -5.30 -79.88
N LYS A 83 2.24 -6.20 -79.87
CA LYS A 83 3.28 -6.23 -78.82
C LYS A 83 4.13 -4.96 -78.82
N LEU A 84 4.58 -4.50 -79.99
CA LEU A 84 5.35 -3.27 -80.13
C LEU A 84 4.57 -2.06 -79.61
N ARG A 85 3.29 -1.91 -79.99
CA ARG A 85 2.45 -0.81 -79.47
C ARG A 85 2.21 -0.85 -77.97
N GLU A 86 2.16 -2.03 -77.35
CA GLU A 86 2.04 -2.10 -75.89
C GLU A 86 3.38 -1.82 -75.20
N GLN A 87 4.52 -2.13 -75.84
CA GLN A 87 5.85 -1.69 -75.37
C GLN A 87 6.02 -0.17 -75.52
N GLU A 88 5.60 0.42 -76.64
CA GLU A 88 5.56 1.88 -76.85
C GLU A 88 4.74 2.55 -75.73
N LYS A 89 3.52 2.08 -75.47
CA LYS A 89 2.69 2.57 -74.35
C LYS A 89 3.30 2.33 -72.97
N GLN A 90 4.09 1.28 -72.78
CA GLN A 90 4.79 1.04 -71.51
C GLN A 90 5.95 2.03 -71.34
N LEU A 91 6.63 2.40 -72.42
CA LEU A 91 7.65 3.46 -72.42
C LEU A 91 7.02 4.85 -72.24
N GLU A 92 5.86 5.15 -72.85
CA GLU A 92 5.11 6.39 -72.61
C GLU A 92 4.59 6.51 -71.16
N LYS A 93 4.26 5.37 -70.51
CA LYS A 93 3.89 5.32 -69.09
C LYS A 93 5.09 5.42 -68.14
N ILE A 94 6.33 5.25 -68.62
CA ILE A 94 7.54 5.54 -67.84
C ILE A 94 7.75 7.04 -67.94
N GLU A 95 7.15 7.75 -66.99
CA GLU A 95 7.31 9.19 -66.81
C GLU A 95 8.80 9.56 -66.82
N VAL A 96 9.18 10.47 -67.71
CA VAL A 96 10.57 10.87 -67.91
C VAL A 96 10.99 11.78 -66.77
N VAL A 97 11.37 11.16 -65.65
CA VAL A 97 11.85 11.84 -64.44
C VAL A 97 12.97 12.80 -64.83
N THR A 98 12.72 14.10 -64.74
CA THR A 98 13.68 15.11 -65.14
C THR A 98 14.77 15.18 -64.08
N ARG A 99 15.99 15.56 -64.48
CA ARG A 99 17.11 15.80 -63.54
C ARG A 99 16.68 16.68 -62.36
N ASP A 100 15.87 17.70 -62.63
CA ASP A 100 15.37 18.65 -61.64
C ASP A 100 14.41 18.01 -60.63
N ASP A 101 13.69 16.94 -61.00
CA ASP A 101 12.84 16.17 -60.09
C ASP A 101 13.69 15.32 -59.14
N VAL A 102 14.72 14.66 -59.69
CA VAL A 102 15.71 13.92 -58.88
C VAL A 102 16.44 14.87 -57.93
N GLU A 103 16.85 16.04 -58.42
CA GLU A 103 17.50 17.06 -57.58
C GLU A 103 16.56 17.63 -56.51
N ARG A 104 15.26 17.83 -56.80
CA ARG A 104 14.26 18.22 -55.79
C ARG A 104 14.09 17.15 -54.72
N ALA A 105 13.81 15.90 -55.12
CA ALA A 105 13.64 14.78 -54.21
C ALA A 105 14.91 14.52 -53.35
N MET A 106 16.11 14.72 -53.92
CA MET A 106 17.37 14.66 -53.16
C MET A 106 17.51 15.82 -52.15
N LYS A 107 17.15 17.06 -52.53
CA LYS A 107 17.18 18.23 -51.63
C LYS A 107 16.17 18.07 -50.47
N GLU A 108 14.97 17.57 -50.77
CA GLU A 108 13.93 17.25 -49.78
C GLU A 108 14.37 16.13 -48.82
N LYS A 109 14.88 15.00 -49.35
CA LYS A 109 15.41 13.91 -48.54
C LYS A 109 16.59 14.34 -47.67
N TRP A 110 17.48 15.18 -48.20
CA TRP A 110 18.61 15.75 -47.46
C TRP A 110 18.14 16.65 -46.31
N GLN A 111 17.16 17.53 -46.58
CA GLN A 111 16.58 18.40 -45.56
C GLN A 111 15.84 17.59 -44.49
N TYR A 112 15.07 16.56 -44.87
CA TYR A 112 14.44 15.63 -43.94
C TYR A 112 15.46 14.95 -43.02
N VAL A 113 16.54 14.38 -43.57
CA VAL A 113 17.62 13.78 -42.77
C VAL A 113 18.25 14.80 -41.82
N LYS A 114 18.53 16.02 -42.29
CA LYS A 114 19.07 17.11 -41.48
C LYS A 114 18.16 17.53 -40.33
N ASP A 115 16.84 17.49 -40.52
CA ASP A 115 15.87 17.84 -39.47
C ASP A 115 15.61 16.67 -38.50
N GLN A 116 15.64 15.43 -38.96
CA GLN A 116 15.70 14.24 -38.08
C GLN A 116 16.98 14.24 -37.24
N GLU A 117 18.13 14.62 -37.80
CA GLU A 117 19.37 14.77 -37.06
C GLU A 117 19.28 15.83 -35.94
N LYS A 118 18.59 16.96 -36.17
CA LYS A 118 18.33 17.96 -35.12
C LYS A 118 17.47 17.35 -34.02
N LEU A 119 16.33 16.76 -34.38
CA LEU A 119 15.41 16.13 -33.43
C LEU A 119 16.11 15.07 -32.56
N ILE A 120 16.97 14.24 -33.15
CA ILE A 120 17.79 13.27 -32.41
C ILE A 120 18.80 13.95 -31.46
N LYS A 121 19.41 15.06 -31.86
CA LYS A 121 20.31 15.84 -30.99
C LYS A 121 19.53 16.50 -29.85
N ASP A 122 18.38 17.10 -30.13
CA ASP A 122 17.53 17.77 -29.14
C ASP A 122 16.96 16.78 -28.11
N MET A 123 16.50 15.60 -28.56
CA MET A 123 16.10 14.51 -27.66
C MET A 123 17.26 14.01 -26.80
N ARG A 124 18.47 13.87 -27.35
CA ARG A 124 19.67 13.50 -26.55
C ARG A 124 20.01 14.54 -25.50
N CYS A 125 19.90 15.83 -25.81
CA CYS A 125 20.07 16.91 -24.84
C CYS A 125 19.02 16.86 -23.72
N GLN A 126 17.75 16.56 -24.05
CA GLN A 126 16.68 16.40 -23.06
C GLN A 126 16.90 15.17 -22.17
N ILE A 127 17.27 14.03 -22.75
CA ILE A 127 17.63 12.80 -22.02
C ILE A 127 18.77 13.11 -21.04
N HIS A 128 19.86 13.73 -21.51
CA HIS A 128 21.00 14.03 -20.64
C HIS A 128 20.68 15.00 -19.50
N TYR A 129 19.83 16.00 -19.75
CA TYR A 129 19.32 16.91 -18.72
C TYR A 129 18.45 16.18 -17.67
N ILE A 130 17.68 15.17 -18.07
CA ILE A 130 16.90 14.33 -17.17
C ILE A 130 17.81 13.37 -16.39
N GLU A 131 18.79 12.72 -17.03
CA GLU A 131 19.82 11.90 -16.38
C GLU A 131 20.55 12.68 -15.28
N GLN A 132 20.97 13.92 -15.57
CA GLN A 132 21.64 14.78 -14.59
C GLN A 132 20.74 15.10 -13.37
N LYS A 133 19.44 15.32 -13.59
CA LYS A 133 18.46 15.49 -12.49
C LYS A 133 18.23 14.21 -11.70
N VAL A 134 18.18 13.06 -12.37
CA VAL A 134 18.04 11.74 -11.71
C VAL A 134 19.26 11.47 -10.82
N LEU A 135 20.47 11.76 -11.28
CA LEU A 135 21.68 11.64 -10.47
C LEU A 135 21.68 12.59 -9.26
N GLN A 136 21.20 13.84 -9.42
CA GLN A 136 21.02 14.76 -8.30
C GLN A 136 20.01 14.22 -7.27
N LYS A 137 18.87 13.68 -7.73
CA LYS A 137 17.86 13.09 -6.83
C LYS A 137 18.29 11.78 -6.22
N GLN A 138 19.12 10.98 -6.88
CA GLN A 138 19.73 9.80 -6.27
C GLN A 138 20.67 10.21 -5.12
N ALA A 139 21.52 11.23 -5.32
CA ALA A 139 22.40 11.74 -4.26
C ALA A 139 21.62 12.32 -3.05
N GLU A 140 20.47 12.97 -3.28
CA GLU A 140 19.55 13.37 -2.21
C GLU A 140 18.98 12.16 -1.46
N VAL A 141 18.51 11.13 -2.18
CA VAL A 141 17.98 9.88 -1.59
C VAL A 141 19.05 9.14 -0.79
N ASP A 142 20.27 9.02 -1.31
CA ASP A 142 21.39 8.36 -0.64
C ASP A 142 21.78 9.10 0.65
N TYR A 143 21.77 10.44 0.64
CA TYR A 143 21.94 11.28 1.82
C TYR A 143 20.84 11.03 2.87
N TRP A 144 19.57 11.03 2.45
CA TRP A 144 18.45 10.78 3.38
C TRP A 144 18.44 9.36 3.93
N LEU A 145 18.90 8.36 3.16
CA LEU A 145 19.08 6.99 3.64
C LEU A 145 20.25 6.89 4.64
N ALA A 146 21.38 7.55 4.38
CA ALA A 146 22.50 7.61 5.31
C ALA A 146 22.10 8.30 6.63
N TYR A 147 21.35 9.41 6.55
CA TYR A 147 20.80 10.06 7.73
C TYR A 147 19.80 9.16 8.47
N LYS A 148 18.82 8.55 7.78
CA LYS A 148 17.84 7.65 8.41
C LYS A 148 18.50 6.46 9.13
N ASN A 149 19.54 5.88 8.55
CA ASN A 149 20.18 4.66 9.06
C ASN A 149 21.22 4.92 10.15
N VAL A 150 21.89 6.09 10.14
CA VAL A 150 22.99 6.41 11.08
C VAL A 150 22.70 7.71 11.84
N GLY A 151 22.61 8.84 11.14
CA GLY A 151 22.45 10.17 11.76
C GLY A 151 21.23 10.28 12.68
N SER A 152 20.10 9.66 12.31
CA SER A 152 18.88 9.63 13.13
C SER A 152 19.08 8.85 14.44
N ALA A 153 19.95 7.83 14.47
CA ALA A 153 20.26 7.08 15.68
C ALA A 153 21.31 7.80 16.56
N GLU A 154 22.22 8.55 15.96
CA GLU A 154 23.17 9.43 16.66
C GLU A 154 22.45 10.63 17.30
N HIS A 155 21.59 11.31 16.53
CA HIS A 155 20.75 12.40 17.01
C HIS A 155 19.77 11.93 18.09
N ALA A 156 19.15 10.74 17.94
CA ALA A 156 18.27 10.18 18.98
C ALA A 156 19.02 9.96 20.31
N LYS A 157 20.24 9.41 20.27
CA LYS A 157 21.09 9.26 21.48
C LYS A 157 21.50 10.61 22.06
N GLN A 158 21.78 11.61 21.23
CA GLN A 158 22.11 12.95 21.71
C GLN A 158 20.91 13.60 22.41
N ILE A 159 19.69 13.43 21.88
CA ILE A 159 18.45 13.88 22.52
C ILE A 159 18.21 13.12 23.82
N GLU A 160 18.36 11.79 23.82
CA GLU A 160 18.21 10.95 25.02
C GLU A 160 19.17 11.37 26.14
N ASN A 161 20.45 11.60 25.84
CA ASN A 161 21.43 12.09 26.79
C ASN A 161 21.04 13.46 27.36
N LEU A 162 20.66 14.42 26.51
CA LEU A 162 20.23 15.75 26.96
C LEU A 162 18.94 15.70 27.79
N GLU A 163 18.02 14.79 27.49
CA GLU A 163 16.86 14.54 28.34
C GLU A 163 17.23 13.94 29.70
N GLN A 164 18.22 13.05 29.76
CA GLN A 164 18.75 12.51 31.02
C GLN A 164 19.44 13.59 31.84
N ASP A 165 20.28 14.44 31.22
CA ASP A 165 20.91 15.60 31.86
C ASP A 165 19.84 16.56 32.43
N ILE A 166 18.77 16.85 31.68
CA ILE A 166 17.65 17.70 32.13
C ILE A 166 16.87 17.06 33.29
N LYS A 167 16.71 15.73 33.32
CA LYS A 167 16.06 15.00 34.44
C LYS A 167 16.94 15.09 35.69
N GLN A 168 18.22 14.74 35.58
CA GLN A 168 19.18 14.86 36.68
C GLN A 168 19.30 16.30 37.21
N LEU A 169 19.32 17.32 36.34
CA LEU A 169 19.35 18.72 36.78
C LEU A 169 18.09 19.12 37.57
N LYS A 170 16.91 18.59 37.23
CA LYS A 170 15.68 18.81 38.01
C LYS A 170 15.72 18.09 39.35
N GLU A 171 16.16 16.83 39.37
CA GLU A 171 16.32 16.03 40.60
C GLU A 171 17.29 16.72 41.58
N ASN A 172 18.47 17.13 41.11
CA ASN A 172 19.44 17.89 41.90
C ASN A 172 18.91 19.25 42.41
N LEU A 173 18.05 19.93 41.64
CA LEU A 173 17.42 21.19 42.07
C LEU A 173 16.33 20.97 43.13
N GLU A 174 15.56 19.88 43.03
CA GLU A 174 14.57 19.49 44.03
C GLU A 174 15.26 19.08 45.34
N GLU A 175 16.29 18.24 45.28
CA GLU A 175 17.12 17.86 46.44
C GLU A 175 17.76 19.08 47.12
N MET A 176 18.29 20.02 46.33
CA MET A 176 18.85 21.27 46.85
C MET A 176 17.77 22.15 47.50
N THR A 177 16.57 22.20 46.93
CA THR A 177 15.45 22.99 47.47
C THR A 177 14.95 22.40 48.78
N GLU A 178 14.79 21.08 48.86
CA GLU A 178 14.41 20.39 50.10
C GLU A 178 15.49 20.48 51.18
N PHE A 179 16.78 20.39 50.80
CA PHE A 179 17.89 20.64 51.72
C PHE A 179 17.81 22.05 52.32
N PHE A 180 17.58 23.09 51.50
CA PHE A 180 17.42 24.45 51.99
C PHE A 180 16.14 24.63 52.82
N ARG A 181 15.03 23.96 52.47
CA ARG A 181 13.79 23.98 53.26
C ARG A 181 14.02 23.40 54.66
N VAL A 182 14.63 22.21 54.75
CA VAL A 182 14.94 21.55 56.04
C VAL A 182 15.94 22.37 56.85
N ALA A 183 17.00 22.91 56.23
CA ALA A 183 17.97 23.75 56.92
C ALA A 183 17.35 25.07 57.44
N PHE A 184 16.41 25.67 56.69
CA PHE A 184 15.65 26.83 57.14
C PHE A 184 14.70 26.48 58.30
N GLU A 185 13.96 25.38 58.19
CA GLU A 185 13.05 24.90 59.23
C GLU A 185 13.80 24.58 60.54
N GLU A 186 14.96 23.91 60.44
CA GLU A 186 15.87 23.68 61.57
C GLU A 186 16.39 24.98 62.20
N THR A 187 16.77 25.98 61.40
CA THR A 187 17.29 27.25 61.95
C THR A 187 16.18 28.09 62.59
N LYS A 188 14.99 28.09 62.01
CA LYS A 188 13.77 28.64 62.61
C LYS A 188 13.46 27.96 63.95
N GLU A 189 13.42 26.63 64.02
CA GLU A 189 13.21 25.92 65.28
C GLU A 189 14.28 26.26 66.33
N LYS A 190 15.55 26.37 65.94
CA LYS A 190 16.65 26.74 66.85
C LYS A 190 16.50 28.17 67.38
N ILE A 191 15.99 29.08 66.55
CA ILE A 191 15.62 30.45 66.96
C ILE A 191 14.44 30.40 67.92
N ASP A 192 13.34 29.73 67.58
CA ASP A 192 12.12 29.65 68.40
C ASP A 192 12.39 28.99 69.76
N LYS A 193 13.19 27.92 69.80
CA LYS A 193 13.64 27.26 71.04
C LYS A 193 14.58 28.13 71.89
N ASN A 194 15.27 29.11 71.29
CA ASN A 194 16.13 30.06 71.99
C ASN A 194 15.35 31.29 72.49
N THR A 195 14.44 31.84 71.68
CA THR A 195 13.58 32.96 72.08
C THR A 195 12.60 32.54 73.18
N LEU A 196 12.06 31.32 73.14
CA LEU A 196 11.28 30.73 74.23
C LEU A 196 12.07 30.71 75.55
N LYS A 197 13.28 30.14 75.55
CA LYS A 197 14.17 30.09 76.72
C LYS A 197 14.52 31.49 77.24
N GLN A 198 14.79 32.45 76.37
CA GLN A 198 15.04 33.84 76.77
C GLN A 198 13.79 34.53 77.34
N MET A 199 12.59 34.17 76.90
CA MET A 199 11.33 34.64 77.50
C MET A 199 11.11 34.00 78.87
N GLU A 200 11.36 32.70 79.02
CA GLU A 200 11.24 31.97 80.28
C GLU A 200 12.19 32.54 81.33
N GLN A 201 13.49 32.66 81.02
CA GLN A 201 14.49 33.30 81.89
C GLN A 201 14.11 34.73 82.29
N LYS A 202 13.47 35.51 81.40
CA LYS A 202 12.97 36.86 81.73
C LYS A 202 11.75 36.83 82.66
N LYS A 203 10.85 35.85 82.53
CA LYS A 203 9.72 35.62 83.45
C LYS A 203 10.22 35.17 84.83
N GLU A 204 11.15 34.23 84.87
CA GLU A 204 11.83 33.75 86.09
C GLU A 204 12.55 34.90 86.80
N TRP A 205 13.39 35.66 86.09
CA TRP A 205 14.09 36.81 86.67
C TRP A 205 13.14 37.89 87.20
N ALA A 206 12.05 38.18 86.47
CA ALA A 206 11.05 39.15 86.91
C ALA A 206 10.27 38.68 88.16
N THR A 207 9.89 37.40 88.22
CA THR A 207 9.20 36.81 89.38
C THR A 207 10.13 36.70 90.58
N GLU A 208 11.37 36.23 90.41
CA GLU A 208 12.41 36.29 91.44
C GLU A 208 12.60 37.70 91.99
N ASN A 209 12.65 38.71 91.12
CA ASN A 209 12.89 40.09 91.55
C ASN A 209 11.68 40.66 92.30
N ALA A 210 10.45 40.37 91.87
CA ALA A 210 9.25 40.69 92.63
C ALA A 210 9.26 40.03 94.02
N VAL A 211 9.58 38.73 94.09
CA VAL A 211 9.66 37.96 95.35
C VAL A 211 10.76 38.48 96.29
N LYS A 212 11.82 39.14 95.79
CA LYS A 212 12.83 39.81 96.62
C LYS A 212 12.31 41.09 97.30
N HIS A 213 11.25 41.71 96.79
CA HIS A 213 10.62 42.92 97.35
C HIS A 213 9.36 42.65 98.19
N ILE A 214 8.86 41.41 98.20
CA ILE A 214 7.74 40.94 99.05
C ILE A 214 8.22 40.74 100.51
N ASP A 215 7.29 40.77 101.46
CA ASP A 215 7.57 40.61 102.88
C ASP A 215 8.03 39.17 103.26
N LYS A 216 8.51 39.02 104.50
CA LYS A 216 9.13 37.77 104.98
C LYS A 216 8.17 36.60 105.22
N ILE A 217 6.86 36.87 105.38
CA ILE A 217 5.84 35.84 105.59
C ILE A 217 5.38 35.33 104.23
N SER A 218 4.88 36.22 103.37
CA SER A 218 4.41 35.83 102.02
C SER A 218 5.54 35.20 101.18
N ARG A 219 6.80 35.66 101.33
CA ARG A 219 7.96 35.01 100.68
C ARG A 219 8.24 33.58 101.18
N ARG A 220 7.82 33.22 102.39
CA ARG A 220 7.88 31.84 102.88
C ARG A 220 6.74 31.02 102.30
N GLU A 221 5.53 31.54 102.38
CA GLU A 221 4.32 30.90 101.82
C GLU A 221 4.51 30.57 100.34
N ILE A 222 5.02 31.51 99.52
CA ILE A 222 5.32 31.28 98.10
C ILE A 222 6.24 30.07 97.89
N LYS A 223 7.29 29.90 98.71
CA LYS A 223 8.19 28.73 98.63
C LYS A 223 7.53 27.43 99.07
N GLU A 224 6.67 27.49 100.08
CA GLU A 224 5.92 26.33 100.56
C GLU A 224 4.87 25.90 99.51
N TYR A 225 4.26 26.85 98.79
CA TYR A 225 3.42 26.59 97.61
C TYR A 225 4.21 26.09 96.39
N GLU A 226 5.41 26.61 96.13
CA GLU A 226 6.30 26.12 95.05
C GLU A 226 6.69 24.66 95.30
N TRP A 227 7.18 24.33 96.51
CA TRP A 227 7.50 22.96 96.90
C TRP A 227 6.28 22.03 96.82
N LEU A 228 5.13 22.45 97.36
CA LEU A 228 3.89 21.65 97.30
C LEU A 228 3.42 21.43 95.85
N LYS A 229 3.68 22.38 94.95
CA LYS A 229 3.35 22.25 93.52
C LYS A 229 4.27 21.27 92.79
N GLU A 230 5.57 21.25 93.12
CA GLU A 230 6.51 20.24 92.62
C GLU A 230 6.14 18.83 93.11
N GLU A 231 5.86 18.70 94.42
CA GLU A 231 5.43 17.46 95.06
C GLU A 231 4.10 16.94 94.45
N VAL A 232 3.10 17.80 94.25
CA VAL A 232 1.84 17.43 93.57
C VAL A 232 2.06 17.08 92.10
N ALA A 233 3.06 17.66 91.42
CA ALA A 233 3.41 17.27 90.04
C ALA A 233 4.08 15.89 90.00
N ALA A 234 4.93 15.56 90.99
CA ALA A 234 5.53 14.24 91.14
C ALA A 234 4.45 13.16 91.37
N TYR A 235 3.56 13.32 92.36
CA TYR A 235 2.48 12.37 92.61
C TYR A 235 1.53 12.22 91.42
N ARG A 236 1.25 13.30 90.66
CA ARG A 236 0.45 13.19 89.42
C ARG A 236 1.13 12.31 88.37
N LYS A 237 2.46 12.40 88.22
CA LYS A 237 3.21 11.54 87.31
C LYS A 237 3.21 10.09 87.80
N GLU A 238 3.41 9.86 89.09
CA GLU A 238 3.36 8.50 89.67
C GLU A 238 1.97 7.86 89.51
N VAL A 239 0.90 8.65 89.59
CA VAL A 239 -0.47 8.20 89.28
C VAL A 239 -0.61 7.85 87.80
N THR A 240 -0.17 8.68 86.85
CA THR A 240 -0.27 8.32 85.41
C THR A 240 0.59 7.11 85.04
N ASP A 241 1.81 7.02 85.58
CA ASP A 241 2.70 5.87 85.37
C ASP A 241 2.08 4.57 85.95
N LEU A 242 1.29 4.68 87.02
CA LEU A 242 0.56 3.56 87.62
C LEU A 242 -0.74 3.23 86.86
N GLU A 243 -1.47 4.23 86.36
CA GLU A 243 -2.67 4.05 85.52
C GLU A 243 -2.32 3.32 84.21
N ASP A 244 -1.23 3.70 83.54
CA ASP A 244 -0.73 2.98 82.35
C ASP A 244 -0.35 1.52 82.69
N SER A 245 0.31 1.30 83.83
CA SER A 245 0.68 -0.05 84.32
C SER A 245 -0.55 -0.92 84.62
N VAL A 246 -1.59 -0.34 85.25
CA VAL A 246 -2.88 -1.01 85.46
C VAL A 246 -3.55 -1.32 84.13
N HIS A 247 -3.56 -0.40 83.17
CA HIS A 247 -4.16 -0.63 81.86
C HIS A 247 -3.44 -1.71 81.04
N GLU A 248 -2.12 -1.87 81.13
CA GLU A 248 -1.43 -3.02 80.54
C GLU A 248 -1.79 -4.33 81.25
N LEU A 249 -1.85 -4.36 82.59
CA LEU A 249 -2.31 -5.53 83.34
C LEU A 249 -3.77 -5.90 83.03
N GLU A 250 -4.65 -4.93 82.79
CA GLU A 250 -6.03 -5.14 82.33
C GLU A 250 -6.05 -5.75 80.93
N LYS A 251 -5.26 -5.23 79.97
CA LYS A 251 -5.12 -5.78 78.62
C LYS A 251 -4.62 -7.23 78.66
N GLU A 252 -3.59 -7.52 79.45
CA GLU A 252 -3.07 -8.88 79.64
C GLU A 252 -4.11 -9.82 80.28
N ASN A 253 -4.79 -9.37 81.34
CA ASN A 253 -5.82 -10.16 82.02
C ASN A 253 -7.00 -10.47 81.08
N ILE A 254 -7.50 -9.48 80.34
CA ILE A 254 -8.55 -9.64 79.32
C ILE A 254 -8.08 -10.62 78.22
N TYR A 255 -6.82 -10.55 77.78
CA TYR A 255 -6.24 -11.49 76.83
C TYR A 255 -6.18 -12.92 77.40
N LEU A 256 -5.69 -13.10 78.63
CA LEU A 256 -5.60 -14.40 79.31
C LEU A 256 -6.99 -15.01 79.57
N ILE A 257 -7.96 -14.20 80.00
CA ILE A 257 -9.36 -14.59 80.16
C ILE A 257 -9.96 -15.04 78.82
N ASN A 258 -9.78 -14.27 77.75
CA ASN A 258 -10.24 -14.67 76.40
C ASN A 258 -9.56 -15.96 75.92
N LYS A 259 -8.29 -16.18 76.25
CA LYS A 259 -7.50 -17.39 75.92
C LYS A 259 -7.99 -18.62 76.71
N LEU A 260 -8.34 -18.45 77.99
CA LEU A 260 -8.94 -19.47 78.84
C LEU A 260 -10.38 -19.81 78.39
N PHE A 261 -11.21 -18.81 78.08
CA PHE A 261 -12.53 -19.04 77.50
C PHE A 261 -12.45 -19.76 76.16
N SER A 262 -11.54 -19.35 75.27
CA SER A 262 -11.35 -20.01 73.97
C SER A 262 -10.92 -21.48 74.11
N ARG A 263 -10.06 -21.80 75.09
CA ARG A 263 -9.68 -23.18 75.41
C ARG A 263 -10.85 -23.98 75.99
N LYS A 264 -11.58 -23.44 76.99
CA LYS A 264 -12.80 -24.09 77.52
C LYS A 264 -13.84 -24.36 76.43
N LEU A 265 -14.03 -23.40 75.53
CA LEU A 265 -14.93 -23.50 74.38
C LEU A 265 -14.53 -24.62 73.42
N GLN A 266 -13.23 -24.75 73.12
CA GLN A 266 -12.67 -25.84 72.30
C GLN A 266 -12.91 -27.22 72.95
N PHE A 267 -12.72 -27.36 74.26
CA PHE A 267 -13.01 -28.61 74.97
C PHE A 267 -14.51 -28.96 74.99
N LEU A 268 -15.38 -27.95 75.09
CA LEU A 268 -16.84 -28.13 75.14
C LEU A 268 -17.51 -28.25 73.76
N LYS A 269 -16.79 -27.95 72.66
CA LYS A 269 -17.25 -27.99 71.25
C LYS A 269 -18.46 -27.12 70.88
N VAL A 270 -18.98 -26.28 71.79
CA VAL A 270 -20.11 -25.39 71.53
C VAL A 270 -19.65 -24.12 70.78
N PRO A 271 -20.38 -23.63 69.75
CA PRO A 271 -20.12 -22.33 69.14
C PRO A 271 -20.11 -21.14 70.11
N ARG A 272 -19.14 -20.22 69.96
CA ARG A 272 -18.92 -19.03 70.83
C ARG A 272 -20.19 -18.20 71.06
N LYS A 273 -21.07 -18.10 70.05
CA LYS A 273 -22.31 -17.33 70.11
C LYS A 273 -23.25 -17.85 71.21
N LEU A 274 -23.52 -19.16 71.23
CA LEU A 274 -24.51 -19.77 72.14
C LEU A 274 -24.13 -19.59 73.62
N PHE A 275 -22.84 -19.78 73.96
CA PHE A 275 -22.37 -19.55 75.34
C PHE A 275 -22.46 -18.09 75.78
N LEU A 276 -22.28 -17.13 74.86
CA LEU A 276 -22.47 -15.71 75.17
C LEU A 276 -23.95 -15.37 75.40
N THR A 277 -24.86 -15.95 74.60
CA THR A 277 -26.33 -15.78 74.79
C THR A 277 -26.77 -16.34 76.16
N GLN A 278 -26.35 -17.58 76.46
CA GLN A 278 -26.73 -18.26 77.70
C GLN A 278 -26.06 -17.65 78.95
N GLY A 279 -24.81 -17.21 78.85
CA GLY A 279 -24.10 -16.51 79.93
C GLY A 279 -24.63 -15.10 80.22
N ALA A 280 -25.28 -14.46 79.24
CA ALA A 280 -25.98 -13.19 79.40
C ALA A 280 -27.47 -13.35 79.82
N GLY A 281 -27.93 -14.58 80.10
CA GLY A 281 -29.32 -14.85 80.51
C GLY A 281 -30.37 -14.68 79.40
N LEU A 282 -29.96 -14.57 78.13
CA LEU A 282 -30.86 -14.38 77.00
C LEU A 282 -31.33 -15.73 76.44
N HIS A 283 -32.65 -15.92 76.35
CA HIS A 283 -33.25 -17.11 75.75
C HIS A 283 -33.02 -17.13 74.24
N ILE A 284 -32.70 -18.30 73.69
CA ILE A 284 -32.62 -18.51 72.23
C ILE A 284 -34.03 -18.88 71.76
N PRO A 285 -34.69 -18.11 70.86
CA PRO A 285 -35.93 -18.52 70.20
C PRO A 285 -35.59 -19.36 68.96
N GLY A 286 -36.33 -20.44 68.70
CA GLY A 286 -35.89 -21.43 67.69
C GLY A 286 -36.92 -22.45 67.21
N GLU A 287 -38.20 -22.09 67.18
CA GLU A 287 -39.31 -22.82 66.53
C GLU A 287 -40.36 -21.74 66.13
N ASP A 288 -40.99 -21.73 64.95
CA ASP A 288 -40.89 -22.69 63.83
C ASP A 288 -41.34 -22.09 62.46
N TRP A 289 -41.00 -22.76 61.35
CA TRP A 289 -41.45 -22.57 59.95
C TRP A 289 -41.02 -21.32 59.13
N LYS A 290 -41.46 -21.28 57.86
CA LYS A 290 -40.73 -20.75 56.69
C LYS A 290 -41.46 -19.68 55.84
N GLU A 291 -40.66 -19.00 55.01
CA GLU A 291 -40.97 -18.50 53.64
C GLU A 291 -42.16 -17.54 53.44
N ALA A 292 -41.87 -16.23 53.46
CA ALA A 292 -42.58 -15.23 52.65
C ALA A 292 -41.63 -14.09 52.20
N SER A 293 -41.78 -13.70 50.93
CA SER A 293 -40.89 -12.87 50.10
C SER A 293 -40.74 -11.37 50.46
N GLN A 294 -39.73 -10.75 49.84
CA GLN A 294 -39.65 -9.35 49.35
C GLN A 294 -39.42 -8.17 50.34
N ASP A 295 -38.18 -7.70 50.33
CA ASP A 295 -37.72 -6.33 49.98
C ASP A 295 -38.11 -5.05 50.75
N ALA A 296 -37.14 -4.12 50.74
CA ALA A 296 -37.26 -2.65 50.80
C ALA A 296 -37.44 -1.90 52.15
N SER A 297 -36.30 -1.63 52.79
CA SER A 297 -35.82 -0.26 53.14
C SER A 297 -36.28 0.49 54.42
N ALA A 298 -35.29 1.24 54.97
CA ALA A 298 -35.35 2.53 55.70
C ALA A 298 -36.29 2.74 56.91
N GLY A 299 -35.76 3.16 58.07
CA GLY A 299 -36.60 3.69 59.17
C GLY A 299 -35.99 3.96 60.56
N LYS A 300 -35.14 4.99 60.69
CA LYS A 300 -35.03 5.96 61.82
C LYS A 300 -35.22 5.52 63.31
N THR A 301 -34.15 5.71 64.10
CA THR A 301 -34.03 6.28 65.48
C THR A 301 -35.31 6.79 66.19
N LEU A 302 -35.47 6.77 67.55
CA LEU A 302 -34.56 7.24 68.62
C LEU A 302 -35.12 7.00 70.07
N SER A 303 -34.34 7.40 71.11
CA SER A 303 -34.73 7.83 72.48
C SER A 303 -34.89 6.74 73.60
N ALA A 304 -34.72 7.02 74.91
CA ALA A 304 -34.50 8.29 75.64
C ALA A 304 -33.84 8.16 77.05
N SER A 305 -33.38 9.31 77.60
CA SER A 305 -33.22 9.68 79.04
C SER A 305 -32.04 9.13 79.86
N ASN A 306 -31.53 9.76 80.93
CA ASN A 306 -31.37 11.17 81.42
C ASN A 306 -30.35 11.11 82.62
N VAL A 307 -29.67 12.15 83.14
CA VAL A 307 -30.12 13.42 83.75
C VAL A 307 -28.91 14.40 83.88
N SER A 308 -29.10 15.66 83.44
CA SER A 308 -28.86 16.98 84.09
C SER A 308 -27.64 17.19 85.04
N SER A 309 -27.00 18.38 85.15
CA SER A 309 -27.42 19.81 85.11
C SER A 309 -26.18 20.72 84.89
N ILE A 310 -26.14 22.04 84.59
CA ILE A 310 -27.05 23.16 84.18
C ILE A 310 -26.14 24.34 83.65
N SER A 311 -26.69 25.53 83.29
CA SER A 311 -26.03 26.86 83.13
C SER A 311 -25.26 27.22 81.84
N GLU A 312 -25.16 28.49 81.41
CA GLU A 312 -26.22 29.54 81.37
C GLU A 312 -26.01 30.64 80.28
N ILE A 313 -27.05 30.79 79.46
CA ILE A 313 -27.58 31.91 78.64
C ILE A 313 -26.76 33.24 78.49
N VAL A 314 -26.41 33.59 77.23
CA VAL A 314 -26.51 34.94 76.58
C VAL A 314 -26.11 34.88 75.07
N VAL A 315 -26.39 35.88 74.21
CA VAL A 315 -27.59 35.94 73.34
C VAL A 315 -27.45 36.99 72.18
N THR A 316 -27.57 36.56 70.89
CA THR A 316 -27.98 37.34 69.66
C THR A 316 -27.06 38.50 69.12
N VAL A 317 -27.06 38.99 67.86
CA VAL A 317 -27.70 38.64 66.54
C VAL A 317 -27.02 39.34 65.32
N GLU A 318 -27.06 38.68 64.14
CA GLU A 318 -27.05 39.11 62.69
C GLU A 318 -26.12 40.20 62.08
N ASP A 319 -25.92 40.07 60.76
CA ASP A 319 -25.21 40.98 59.82
C ASP A 319 -26.01 42.26 59.44
N PRO A 320 -25.37 43.26 58.79
CA PRO A 320 -25.90 43.69 57.48
C PRO A 320 -24.89 44.23 56.44
N ASP A 321 -24.93 43.62 55.25
CA ASP A 321 -25.24 44.20 53.93
C ASP A 321 -24.58 45.52 53.39
N ARG A 322 -24.19 45.46 52.09
CA ARG A 322 -24.20 46.52 51.01
C ARG A 322 -23.08 47.54 50.74
N LYS A 323 -22.64 47.48 49.45
CA LYS A 323 -22.50 48.61 48.46
C LYS A 323 -21.32 49.58 48.58
N ASP A 324 -20.81 50.22 47.50
CA ASP A 324 -20.93 50.13 46.02
C ASP A 324 -19.64 50.78 45.42
N LEU A 325 -19.27 50.46 44.16
CA LEU A 325 -18.68 51.34 43.11
C LEU A 325 -17.80 50.56 42.08
N GLU A 326 -17.48 51.20 40.95
CA GLU A 326 -17.24 50.55 39.65
C GLU A 326 -15.89 50.90 38.98
N ALA A 327 -15.59 50.18 37.88
CA ALA A 327 -14.63 50.52 36.80
C ALA A 327 -13.11 50.26 37.09
N GLU A 328 -12.27 49.76 36.19
CA GLU A 328 -12.40 49.35 34.76
C GLU A 328 -11.62 48.04 34.45
N LYS A 329 -12.02 47.33 33.36
CA LYS A 329 -11.22 46.74 32.25
C LYS A 329 -9.80 46.14 32.51
N GLU A 330 -9.34 45.04 31.89
CA GLU A 330 -9.77 44.31 30.68
C GLU A 330 -9.80 42.77 30.83
N LEU A 331 -10.22 42.11 29.75
CA LEU A 331 -10.34 40.68 29.46
C LEU A 331 -9.07 39.84 29.71
N ILE A 332 -9.27 38.59 30.13
CA ILE A 332 -9.07 37.40 29.27
C ILE A 332 -10.01 36.29 29.79
N ASP A 333 -10.58 35.52 28.87
CA ASP A 333 -11.50 34.41 29.16
C ASP A 333 -10.80 33.08 28.87
N ASP A 334 -10.91 32.11 29.79
CA ASP A 334 -11.17 30.72 29.42
C ASP A 334 -11.57 29.92 30.68
N LYS A 335 -12.73 29.26 30.63
CA LYS A 335 -13.39 28.73 31.83
C LYS A 335 -13.33 27.20 31.94
N LEU A 336 -12.66 26.72 32.98
CA LEU A 336 -12.66 25.31 33.40
C LEU A 336 -13.98 24.94 34.10
N GLU A 337 -14.72 23.92 33.62
CA GLU A 337 -15.41 22.95 34.51
C GLU A 337 -15.94 21.66 33.83
N VAL A 338 -15.33 20.55 34.24
CA VAL A 338 -15.86 19.20 34.54
C VAL A 338 -17.30 18.84 34.11
N VAL A 339 -17.44 17.72 33.35
CA VAL A 339 -18.63 16.84 33.38
C VAL A 339 -18.19 15.36 33.46
N TYR A 340 -19.01 14.53 34.10
CA TYR A 340 -18.70 13.16 34.56
C TYR A 340 -18.55 12.09 33.46
N VAL A 341 -17.70 11.09 33.75
CA VAL A 341 -17.65 9.80 33.03
C VAL A 341 -18.42 8.73 33.82
N ARG A 342 -19.28 7.95 33.15
CA ARG A 342 -19.78 6.65 33.64
C ARG A 342 -20.13 5.69 32.50
N ASP A 343 -19.22 4.75 32.28
CA ASP A 343 -19.40 3.35 31.85
C ASP A 343 -20.46 3.00 30.78
N ARG A 344 -19.97 2.59 29.60
CA ARG A 344 -20.41 1.36 28.90
C ARG A 344 -19.41 0.87 27.85
N SER A 345 -18.69 -0.20 28.21
CA SER A 345 -18.21 -1.31 27.35
C SER A 345 -17.95 -1.09 25.85
N GLY A 346 -16.70 -1.25 25.40
CA GLY A 346 -16.40 -1.65 24.01
C GLY A 346 -15.06 -1.15 23.45
N SER A 347 -14.13 -2.09 23.19
CA SER A 347 -13.00 -2.03 22.23
C SER A 347 -12.40 -0.67 21.83
N THR A 348 -11.17 -0.42 22.32
CA THR A 348 -10.03 0.19 21.59
C THR A 348 -10.33 0.94 20.28
N ALA A 349 -10.28 2.28 20.32
CA ALA A 349 -10.20 3.12 19.13
C ALA A 349 -8.74 3.46 18.79
N LEU A 350 -8.29 3.09 17.59
CA LEU A 350 -7.07 3.62 16.94
C LEU A 350 -7.48 4.69 15.89
N PRO A 351 -6.56 5.54 15.41
CA PRO A 351 -6.90 6.63 14.49
C PRO A 351 -7.49 6.14 13.16
N PRO A 352 -8.51 6.82 12.60
CA PRO A 352 -9.15 6.43 11.35
C PRO A 352 -8.29 6.80 10.13
N ILE A 353 -7.32 5.94 9.80
CA ILE A 353 -6.50 6.01 8.56
C ILE A 353 -6.84 4.84 7.62
N LEU A 354 -7.65 3.87 8.07
CA LEU A 354 -8.07 2.68 7.32
C LEU A 354 -9.59 2.65 7.15
N TYR A 355 -10.12 3.64 6.43
CA TYR A 355 -11.42 3.54 5.79
C TYR A 355 -11.21 3.76 4.30
N GLU A 356 -11.28 2.67 3.52
CA GLU A 356 -11.20 2.72 2.06
C GLU A 356 -12.43 3.46 1.52
N ASP A 357 -12.24 4.34 0.54
CA ASP A 357 -13.30 5.24 0.09
C ASP A 357 -14.34 4.45 -0.72
N VAL A 358 -15.62 4.51 -0.31
CA VAL A 358 -16.72 3.71 -0.88
C VAL A 358 -17.16 4.25 -2.26
N ASN A 359 -16.30 5.05 -2.90
CA ASN A 359 -16.47 5.61 -4.23
C ASN A 359 -15.55 4.92 -5.26
N ASP A 360 -14.36 4.44 -4.86
CA ASP A 360 -13.44 3.69 -5.75
C ASP A 360 -14.12 2.46 -6.36
N PHE A 361 -15.05 1.83 -5.62
CA PHE A 361 -15.78 0.65 -6.07
C PHE A 361 -16.86 0.93 -7.13
N LYS A 362 -17.15 2.20 -7.48
CA LYS A 362 -18.20 2.55 -8.45
C LYS A 362 -17.70 2.65 -9.89
N GLU A 363 -16.44 3.03 -10.12
CA GLU A 363 -15.89 3.14 -11.48
C GLU A 363 -15.83 1.77 -12.20
N TYR A 364 -15.81 0.65 -11.46
CA TYR A 364 -15.78 -0.69 -12.04
C TYR A 364 -17.07 -1.12 -12.76
N GLU A 365 -18.22 -0.47 -12.50
CA GLU A 365 -19.48 -0.82 -13.19
C GLU A 365 -19.64 -0.16 -14.56
N GLU A 366 -18.85 0.88 -14.89
CA GLU A 366 -18.96 1.63 -16.15
C GLU A 366 -17.91 1.24 -17.21
N LEU A 367 -16.94 0.37 -16.88
CA LEU A 367 -15.82 0.00 -17.75
C LEU A 367 -16.23 -0.85 -18.97
N GLY A 368 -15.63 -0.56 -20.12
CA GLY A 368 -15.92 -1.24 -21.38
C GLY A 368 -15.35 -2.66 -21.46
N PRO A 369 -15.91 -3.55 -22.31
CA PRO A 369 -15.43 -4.93 -22.48
C PRO A 369 -13.96 -5.08 -22.92
N LEU A 370 -13.33 -4.00 -23.38
CA LEU A 370 -11.91 -3.96 -23.73
C LEU A 370 -11.01 -3.67 -22.52
N GLU A 371 -11.46 -2.84 -21.57
CA GLU A 371 -10.70 -2.43 -20.39
C GLU A 371 -10.66 -3.55 -19.34
N VAL A 372 -11.81 -4.21 -19.13
CA VAL A 372 -11.91 -5.45 -18.32
C VAL A 372 -10.95 -6.54 -18.85
N LYS A 373 -10.68 -6.55 -20.16
CA LYS A 373 -9.75 -7.49 -20.81
C LYS A 373 -8.27 -7.09 -20.69
N LEU A 374 -7.97 -5.82 -20.43
CA LEU A 374 -6.62 -5.34 -20.12
C LEU A 374 -6.27 -5.56 -18.63
N MET A 375 -7.27 -5.49 -17.75
CA MET A 375 -7.13 -5.79 -16.32
C MET A 375 -6.92 -7.28 -15.99
N SER A 376 -7.23 -8.20 -16.93
CA SER A 376 -7.22 -9.66 -16.70
C SER A 376 -5.99 -10.36 -17.31
N ILE A 377 -4.79 -10.01 -16.81
CA ILE A 377 -3.53 -10.63 -17.24
C ILE A 377 -3.36 -12.02 -16.59
N VAL A 378 -3.65 -13.08 -17.36
CA VAL A 378 -3.29 -14.46 -16.98
C VAL A 378 -1.84 -14.74 -17.38
N GLY A 379 -0.94 -14.71 -16.41
CA GLY A 379 0.48 -14.99 -16.63
C GLY A 379 0.77 -16.47 -16.93
N GLN A 380 1.29 -16.77 -18.13
CA GLN A 380 1.79 -18.10 -18.46
C GLN A 380 3.25 -18.25 -18.03
N ALA A 381 3.55 -19.25 -17.20
CA ALA A 381 4.91 -19.50 -16.73
C ALA A 381 5.83 -19.99 -17.87
N MET A 382 6.90 -19.23 -18.15
CA MET A 382 7.98 -19.60 -19.07
C MET A 382 9.07 -20.39 -18.31
N PRO A 383 9.65 -21.46 -18.88
CA PRO A 383 10.84 -22.09 -18.32
C PRO A 383 12.04 -21.14 -18.44
N ILE A 384 12.84 -21.04 -17.38
CA ILE A 384 14.03 -20.18 -17.32
C ILE A 384 15.24 -20.96 -17.84
N HIS A 385 15.73 -20.54 -19.01
CA HIS A 385 16.89 -21.04 -19.75
C HIS A 385 16.79 -22.47 -20.36
N GLU A 386 16.91 -22.53 -21.69
CA GLU A 386 17.56 -23.66 -22.38
C GLU A 386 19.04 -23.34 -22.59
N ASP A 387 19.88 -24.37 -22.74
CA ASP A 387 21.34 -24.24 -22.76
C ASP A 387 21.89 -23.34 -23.88
N ILE A 388 22.94 -22.58 -23.54
CA ILE A 388 23.66 -21.71 -24.46
C ILE A 388 24.34 -22.55 -25.56
N ARG A 389 23.70 -22.65 -26.73
CA ARG A 389 24.30 -23.22 -27.94
C ARG A 389 25.55 -22.44 -28.33
N LYS A 390 26.71 -23.07 -28.12
CA LYS A 390 28.01 -22.58 -28.56
C LYS A 390 27.99 -22.27 -30.06
N MET A 391 28.44 -21.07 -30.44
CA MET A 391 28.94 -20.79 -31.78
C MET A 391 30.32 -20.12 -31.66
N PRO A 392 31.33 -20.52 -32.43
CA PRO A 392 32.71 -20.14 -32.14
C PRO A 392 33.15 -18.85 -32.85
N SER A 393 33.72 -17.92 -32.09
CA SER A 393 34.47 -16.77 -32.63
C SER A 393 35.77 -16.58 -31.83
N ASN A 394 36.75 -17.45 -32.05
CA ASN A 394 38.09 -17.28 -31.48
C ASN A 394 38.75 -16.04 -32.11
N ILE A 395 38.91 -14.99 -31.33
CA ILE A 395 39.97 -14.00 -31.53
C ILE A 395 40.92 -14.16 -30.35
N GLN A 396 42.18 -14.46 -30.66
CA GLN A 396 43.21 -14.76 -29.66
C GLN A 396 43.70 -13.48 -29.00
N PHE A 397 43.69 -13.44 -27.67
CA PHE A 397 44.59 -12.64 -26.85
C PHE A 397 45.13 -13.54 -25.73
N GLU A 398 46.38 -13.31 -25.34
CA GLU A 398 47.24 -14.35 -24.74
C GLU A 398 46.98 -14.62 -23.24
N ASP A 399 47.07 -15.89 -22.86
CA ASP A 399 47.22 -16.32 -21.47
C ASP A 399 48.64 -16.02 -20.95
N SER A 400 48.79 -15.01 -20.09
CA SER A 400 49.97 -14.89 -19.22
C SER A 400 49.63 -14.19 -17.88
N TYR A 401 48.96 -14.92 -16.99
CA TYR A 401 48.53 -14.40 -15.68
C TYR A 401 49.68 -14.36 -14.65
N ASP A 402 50.65 -13.48 -14.90
CA ASP A 402 51.88 -13.35 -14.11
C ASP A 402 51.60 -12.84 -12.68
N SER A 403 51.58 -13.78 -11.73
CA SER A 403 51.04 -13.61 -10.38
C SER A 403 52.03 -12.98 -9.39
N THR A 404 52.90 -12.08 -9.86
CA THR A 404 54.10 -11.62 -9.13
C THR A 404 54.19 -10.10 -8.90
N LYS A 405 53.16 -9.32 -9.31
CA LYS A 405 53.13 -7.85 -9.11
C LYS A 405 52.34 -7.46 -7.85
N PRO A 406 52.87 -6.55 -7.00
CA PRO A 406 52.17 -6.11 -5.80
C PRO A 406 50.94 -5.25 -6.12
N LEU A 407 49.94 -5.34 -5.25
CA LEU A 407 48.70 -4.55 -5.33
C LEU A 407 48.98 -3.06 -5.12
N ASN A 408 48.92 -2.28 -6.21
CA ASN A 408 49.01 -0.82 -6.19
C ASN A 408 47.72 -0.20 -5.62
N HIS A 409 47.57 -0.26 -4.29
CA HIS A 409 46.51 0.44 -3.57
C HIS A 409 46.86 1.92 -3.41
N ILE A 410 46.11 2.80 -4.08
CA ILE A 410 46.25 4.26 -3.95
C ILE A 410 45.81 4.64 -2.54
N THR A 411 46.76 5.05 -1.69
CA THR A 411 46.46 5.46 -0.31
C THR A 411 46.12 6.95 -0.25
N TYR A 412 45.31 7.33 0.75
CA TYR A 412 44.86 8.71 0.98
C TYR A 412 46.01 9.75 1.04
N ARG A 413 47.22 9.35 1.50
CA ARG A 413 48.42 10.19 1.47
C ARG A 413 48.88 10.58 0.06
N MET A 414 48.71 9.71 -0.94
CA MET A 414 49.13 9.96 -2.32
C MET A 414 48.20 10.93 -3.05
N ILE A 415 46.90 10.94 -2.69
CA ILE A 415 45.92 11.89 -3.24
C ILE A 415 46.24 13.30 -2.74
N LYS A 416 46.65 13.42 -1.47
CA LYS A 416 46.95 14.71 -0.82
C LYS A 416 48.29 15.36 -1.24
N SER A 417 49.04 14.76 -2.16
CA SER A 417 50.28 15.34 -2.73
C SER A 417 50.14 15.83 -4.17
N VAL A 418 48.93 15.81 -4.74
CA VAL A 418 48.66 16.21 -6.14
C VAL A 418 47.99 17.60 -6.23
N PHE A 419 47.53 18.14 -5.11
CA PHE A 419 46.95 19.47 -5.00
C PHE A 419 47.75 20.31 -3.98
N PRO A 420 48.31 21.47 -4.38
CA PRO A 420 49.00 22.40 -3.47
C PRO A 420 48.02 23.23 -2.62
#